data_AF-A0A9D8S9M3-F1
#
_entry.id   AF-A0A9D8S9M3-F1
#
_cell.length_a   1.000
_cell.length_b   1.000
_cell.length_c   1.000
_cell.angle_alpha   90.00
_cell.angle_beta   90.00
_cell.angle_gamma   90.00
#
_symmetry.space_group_name_H-M   'P 1'
#
loop_
_entity.id
_entity.type
_entity.pdbx_description
1 polymer ?
#
loop_
_entity_poly.entity_id
_entity_poly.type
_entity_poly.pdbx_seq_one_letter_code
_entity_poly.pdbx_strand_id
1 'polypeptide(L)'
;MNNIESYIDKIVSIREKLRSEEVLCQFAEECSEAAHAALKLRRALTGENPTPVSVQDAEENLLEELTDIVICVDVLALDFYRSEEKAVRWINRLDSRTEKRDET
;
A
#
# COMPACT_ATOMS: atom_id res chain seq x y z
N MET A 1 11.30 15.14 -30.45
CA MET A 1 11.10 15.47 -29.02
C MET A 1 10.18 14.40 -28.47
N ASN A 2 10.68 13.56 -27.55
CA ASN A 2 9.89 12.49 -26.96
C ASN A 2 8.71 13.09 -26.20
N ASN A 3 7.51 12.62 -26.55
CA ASN A 3 6.26 12.93 -25.87
C ASN A 3 6.29 12.26 -24.49
N ILE A 4 6.93 12.89 -23.52
CA ILE A 4 6.84 12.47 -22.12
C ILE A 4 5.52 13.06 -21.62
N GLU A 5 4.43 12.34 -21.85
CA GLU A 5 3.19 12.58 -21.10
C GLU A 5 3.55 12.51 -19.61
N SER A 6 3.26 13.59 -18.89
CA SER A 6 3.51 13.68 -17.46
C SER A 6 2.74 12.58 -16.73
N TYR A 7 3.20 12.17 -15.54
CA TYR A 7 2.44 11.27 -14.69
C TYR A 7 1.01 11.78 -14.45
N ILE A 8 0.87 13.10 -14.28
CA ILE A 8 -0.43 13.77 -14.11
C ILE A 8 -1.33 13.57 -15.33
N ASP A 9 -0.79 13.68 -16.55
CA ASP A 9 -1.57 13.50 -17.78
C ASP A 9 -2.14 12.08 -17.87
N LYS A 10 -1.38 11.08 -17.42
CA LYS A 10 -1.83 9.69 -17.35
C LYS A 10 -2.96 9.51 -16.34
N ILE A 11 -2.82 10.06 -15.13
CA ILE A 11 -3.86 10.00 -14.09
C ILE A 11 -5.15 10.67 -14.55
N VAL A 12 -5.06 11.85 -15.19
CA VAL A 12 -6.22 12.52 -15.78
C VAL A 12 -6.86 11.65 -16.85
N SER A 13 -6.07 11.05 -17.75
CA SER A 13 -6.59 10.17 -18.80
C SER A 13 -7.31 8.94 -18.24
N ILE A 14 -6.83 8.35 -17.15
CA ILE A 14 -7.50 7.22 -16.47
C ILE A 14 -8.83 7.68 -15.88
N ARG A 15 -8.83 8.83 -15.19
CA ARG A 15 -10.02 9.41 -14.57
C ARG A 15 -11.11 9.78 -15.58
N GLU A 16 -10.73 10.15 -16.80
CA GLU A 16 -11.68 10.41 -17.90
C GLU A 16 -12.29 9.13 -18.50
N LYS A 17 -11.60 7.99 -18.35
CA LYS A 17 -12.00 6.70 -18.95
C LYS A 17 -12.74 5.79 -17.98
N LEU A 18 -12.48 5.88 -16.68
CA LEU A 18 -13.07 5.05 -15.64
C LEU A 18 -13.96 5.86 -14.71
N ARG A 19 -15.08 5.27 -14.30
CA ARG A 19 -15.95 5.87 -13.30
C ARG A 19 -15.38 5.65 -11.91
N SER A 20 -15.67 6.57 -10.98
CA SER A 20 -15.16 6.47 -9.60
C SER A 20 -15.58 5.19 -8.89
N GLU A 21 -16.76 4.64 -9.20
CA GLU A 21 -17.24 3.38 -8.63
C GLU A 21 -16.39 2.18 -9.08
N GLU A 22 -15.89 2.20 -10.31
CA GLU A 22 -14.99 1.16 -10.86
C GLU A 22 -13.61 1.26 -10.20
N VAL A 23 -13.08 2.48 -10.06
CA VAL A 23 -11.79 2.71 -9.39
C VAL A 23 -11.86 2.33 -7.90
N LEU A 24 -12.99 2.53 -7.23
CA LEU A 24 -13.20 2.06 -5.86
C LEU A 24 -13.24 0.53 -5.76
N CYS A 25 -13.79 -0.15 -6.76
CA CYS A 25 -13.76 -1.61 -6.83
C CYS A 25 -12.32 -2.12 -6.97
N GLN A 26 -11.56 -1.52 -7.89
CA GLN A 26 -10.13 -1.83 -8.07
C GLN A 26 -9.35 -1.56 -6.78
N PHE A 27 -9.49 -0.37 -6.19
CA PHE A 27 -8.85 -0.05 -4.91
C PHE A 27 -9.08 -1.12 -3.82
N ALA A 28 -10.30 -1.66 -3.71
CA ALA A 28 -10.62 -2.71 -2.75
C ALA A 28 -9.98 -4.06 -3.09
N GLU A 29 -9.90 -4.39 -4.38
CA GLU A 29 -9.21 -5.57 -4.92
C GLU A 29 -7.71 -5.48 -4.62
N GLU A 30 -7.04 -4.40 -5.04
CA GLU A 30 -5.60 -4.18 -4.79
C GLU A 30 -5.26 -4.18 -3.30
N CYS A 31 -6.12 -3.62 -2.44
CA CYS A 31 -5.94 -3.69 -0.99
C CYS A 31 -5.97 -5.15 -0.46
N SER A 32 -6.80 -6.00 -1.07
CA SER A 32 -6.90 -7.42 -0.70
C SER A 32 -5.71 -8.21 -1.22
N GLU A 33 -5.23 -7.90 -2.42
CA GLU A 33 -4.03 -8.49 -3.02
C GLU A 33 -2.77 -8.10 -2.24
N ALA A 34 -2.61 -6.81 -1.90
CA ALA A 34 -1.53 -6.32 -1.04
C ALA A 34 -1.53 -7.00 0.33
N ALA A 35 -2.70 -7.23 0.94
CA ALA A 35 -2.80 -7.96 2.20
C ALA A 35 -2.30 -9.41 2.05
N HIS A 36 -2.64 -10.09 0.97
CA HIS A 36 -2.15 -11.42 0.67
C HIS A 36 -0.64 -11.44 0.38
N ALA A 37 -0.13 -10.46 -0.38
CA ALA A 37 1.29 -10.32 -0.68
C ALA A 37 2.12 -10.08 0.60
N ALA A 38 1.66 -9.22 1.51
CA ALA A 38 2.30 -8.99 2.79
C ALA A 38 2.36 -10.27 3.65
N LEU A 39 1.29 -11.07 3.66
CA LEU A 39 1.28 -12.36 4.35
C LEU A 39 2.24 -13.37 3.72
N LYS A 40 2.38 -13.40 2.39
CA LYS A 40 3.38 -14.23 1.69
C LYS A 40 4.80 -13.79 2.05
N LEU A 41 5.08 -12.48 2.04
CA LEU A 41 6.38 -11.95 2.44
C LEU A 41 6.73 -12.31 3.88
N ARG A 42 5.79 -12.19 4.82
CA ARG A 42 5.98 -12.63 6.20
C ARG A 42 6.38 -14.11 6.29
N ARG A 43 5.70 -14.98 5.53
CA ARG A 43 6.00 -16.43 5.49
C ARG A 43 7.37 -16.71 4.88
N ALA A 44 7.74 -15.99 3.82
CA ALA A 44 9.06 -16.09 3.20
C ALA A 44 10.18 -15.66 4.16
N LEU A 45 9.98 -14.58 4.93
CA LEU A 45 10.95 -14.07 5.90
C LEU A 45 11.12 -14.97 7.14
N THR A 46 10.02 -15.53 7.65
CA THR A 46 10.02 -16.31 8.91
C THR A 46 10.26 -17.79 8.72
N GLY A 47 9.97 -18.34 7.53
CA GLY A 47 9.93 -19.78 7.29
C GLY A 47 8.75 -20.50 7.97
N GLU A 48 7.90 -19.79 8.71
CA GLU A 48 6.70 -20.36 9.32
C GLU A 48 5.58 -20.53 8.28
N ASN A 49 5.04 -21.74 8.17
CA ASN A 49 4.13 -22.14 7.08
C ASN A 49 4.74 -21.80 5.70
N PRO A 50 5.79 -22.52 5.28
CA PRO A 50 6.61 -22.16 4.12
C PRO A 50 5.77 -21.86 2.88
N THR A 51 6.23 -20.87 2.12
CA THR A 51 5.66 -20.48 0.83
C THR A 51 6.68 -20.80 -0.27
N PRO A 52 6.26 -21.18 -1.49
CA PRO A 52 7.19 -21.52 -2.55
C PRO A 52 7.88 -20.30 -3.21
N VAL A 53 7.44 -19.07 -2.89
CA VAL A 53 8.03 -17.83 -3.42
C VAL A 53 9.26 -17.43 -2.62
N SER A 54 10.26 -16.83 -3.29
CA SER A 54 11.40 -16.25 -2.61
C SER A 54 11.01 -14.98 -1.85
N VAL A 55 11.87 -14.52 -0.94
CA VAL A 55 11.68 -13.22 -0.27
C VAL A 55 11.62 -12.10 -1.30
N GLN A 56 12.54 -12.11 -2.27
CA GLN A 56 12.60 -11.09 -3.32
C GLN A 56 11.30 -11.06 -4.14
N ASP A 57 10.82 -12.22 -4.62
CA ASP A 57 9.57 -12.26 -5.38
C ASP A 57 8.39 -11.77 -4.52
N ALA A 58 8.38 -12.09 -3.22
CA ALA A 58 7.32 -11.63 -2.33
C ALA A 58 7.37 -10.12 -2.05
N GLU A 59 8.57 -9.52 -2.01
CA GLU A 59 8.75 -8.06 -1.93
C GLU A 59 8.32 -7.37 -3.22
N GLU A 60 8.70 -7.91 -4.38
CA GLU A 60 8.32 -7.39 -5.70
C GLU A 60 6.79 -7.43 -5.88
N ASN A 61 6.15 -8.56 -5.55
CA ASN A 61 4.68 -8.65 -5.56
C ASN A 61 4.05 -7.59 -4.64
N LEU A 62 4.52 -7.45 -3.40
CA LEU A 62 3.96 -6.45 -2.48
C LEU A 62 4.12 -5.01 -3.01
N LEU A 63 5.25 -4.71 -3.67
CA LEU A 63 5.48 -3.40 -4.27
C LEU A 63 4.54 -3.12 -5.45
N GLU A 64 4.23 -4.13 -6.25
CA GLU A 64 3.25 -4.06 -7.34
C GLU A 64 1.87 -3.66 -6.79
N GLU A 65 1.33 -4.43 -5.83
CA GLU A 65 -0.01 -4.15 -5.28
C GLU A 65 -0.08 -2.77 -4.59
N LEU A 66 1.00 -2.37 -3.90
CA LEU A 66 1.08 -1.03 -3.30
C LEU A 66 1.10 0.07 -4.35
N THR A 67 1.72 -0.17 -5.50
CA THR A 67 1.74 0.77 -6.62
C THR A 67 0.34 0.91 -7.22
N ASP A 68 -0.40 -0.18 -7.37
CA ASP A 68 -1.77 -0.15 -7.90
C ASP A 68 -2.74 0.55 -6.93
N ILE A 69 -2.56 0.36 -5.62
CA ILE A 69 -3.25 1.15 -4.59
C ILE A 69 -2.97 2.65 -4.74
N VAL A 70 -1.71 3.06 -4.92
CA VAL A 70 -1.34 4.47 -5.07
C VAL A 70 -1.96 5.07 -6.33
N ILE A 71 -1.97 4.34 -7.45
CA ILE A 71 -2.64 4.79 -8.68
C ILE A 71 -4.13 5.02 -8.42
N CYS A 72 -4.80 4.10 -7.72
CA CYS A 72 -6.22 4.26 -7.38
C CYS A 72 -6.47 5.52 -6.51
N VAL A 73 -5.63 5.75 -5.49
CA VAL A 73 -5.69 6.94 -4.63
C VAL A 73 -5.55 8.22 -5.45
N ASP A 74 -4.56 8.27 -6.35
CA ASP A 74 -4.29 9.45 -7.17
C ASP A 74 -5.42 9.72 -8.18
N VAL A 75 -5.95 8.67 -8.81
CA VAL A 75 -7.11 8.77 -9.72
C VAL A 75 -8.36 9.26 -8.98
N LEU A 76 -8.58 8.79 -7.75
CA LEU A 76 -9.69 9.23 -6.89
C LEU A 76 -9.45 10.60 -6.24
N ALA A 77 -8.23 11.16 -6.37
CA ALA A 77 -7.79 12.39 -5.71
C ALA A 77 -8.02 12.35 -4.18
N LEU A 78 -7.70 11.22 -3.55
CA LEU A 78 -7.80 11.06 -2.09
C LEU A 78 -6.59 11.69 -1.40
N ASP A 79 -6.84 12.73 -0.59
CA ASP A 79 -5.78 13.46 0.13
C ASP A 79 -5.42 12.77 1.47
N PHE A 80 -4.11 12.69 1.74
CA PHE A 80 -3.53 12.14 2.96
C PHE A 80 -3.29 13.18 4.07
N TYR A 81 -3.99 14.31 4.08
CA TYR A 81 -3.79 15.42 5.03
C TYR A 81 -3.75 15.05 6.52
N ARG A 82 -4.31 13.89 6.94
CA ARG A 82 -4.27 13.39 8.33
C ARG A 82 -3.15 12.39 8.63
N SER A 83 -2.26 12.13 7.67
CA SER A 83 -1.21 11.10 7.80
C SER A 83 -0.27 11.40 8.96
N GLU A 84 0.18 12.65 9.10
CA GLU A 84 1.09 13.10 10.16
C GLU A 84 0.47 12.95 11.56
N GLU A 85 -0.74 13.49 11.78
CA GLU A 85 -1.45 13.35 13.07
C GLU A 85 -1.66 11.87 13.46
N LYS A 86 -1.87 11.00 12.46
CA LYS A 86 -2.04 9.56 12.69
C LYS A 86 -0.70 8.91 13.02
N ALA A 87 0.39 9.29 12.36
CA ALA A 87 1.74 8.81 12.64
C ALA A 87 2.20 9.19 14.07
N VAL A 88 2.01 10.45 14.47
CA VAL A 88 2.29 10.91 15.85
C VAL A 88 1.52 10.06 16.88
N ARG A 89 0.22 9.82 16.65
CA ARG A 89 -0.59 8.94 17.51
C ARG A 89 -0.12 7.49 17.52
N TRP A 90 0.56 7.01 16.48
CA TRP A 90 1.13 5.67 16.44
C TRP A 90 2.39 5.59 17.30
N ILE A 91 3.33 6.53 17.12
CA ILE A 91 4.58 6.60 17.89
C ILE A 91 4.28 6.66 19.39
N ASN A 92 3.43 7.59 19.82
CA ASN A 92 3.03 7.71 21.23
C ASN A 92 2.47 6.41 21.81
N ARG A 93 1.72 5.62 21.00
CA ARG A 93 1.16 4.33 21.44
C ARG A 93 2.21 3.24 21.56
N LEU A 94 3.26 3.28 20.74
CA LEU A 94 4.37 2.32 20.82
C LEU A 94 5.25 2.64 22.04
N ASP A 95 5.57 3.91 22.28
CA ASP A 95 6.39 4.33 23.43
C ASP A 95 5.76 3.91 24.76
N SER A 96 4.45 4.16 24.94
CA SER A 96 3.74 3.72 26.14
C SER A 96 3.64 2.20 26.32
N ARG A 97 3.83 1.39 25.26
CA ARG A 97 3.92 -0.08 25.39
C ARG A 97 5.29 -0.52 25.86
N THR A 98 6.34 0.20 25.44
CA THR A 98 7.72 -0.05 25.84
C THR A 98 7.91 0.27 27.32
N GLU A 99 7.44 1.43 27.77
CA GLU A 99 7.51 1.86 29.19
C GLU A 99 6.88 0.83 30.14
N LYS A 100 5.67 0.33 29.82
CA LYS A 100 4.98 -0.68 30.63
C LYS A 100 5.71 -2.03 30.68
N ARG A 101 6.49 -2.36 29.64
CA ARG A 101 7.22 -3.63 29.56
C ARG A 101 8.53 -3.58 30.35
N ASP A 102 9.13 -2.41 30.49
CA ASP A 102 10.33 -2.19 31.31
C ASP A 102 10.00 -2.12 32.82
N GLU A 103 8.73 -1.90 33.17
CA GLU A 103 8.21 -1.91 34.55
C GLU A 103 7.83 -3.30 35.08
N THR A 104 7.89 -4.37 34.26
CA THR A 104 7.49 -5.75 34.64
C THR A 104 8.66 -6.72 34.66
#